data_AF-A0A353CS86-F1
#
_entry.id   AF-A0A353CS86-F1
#
_cell.length_a   1.000
_cell.length_b   1.000
_cell.length_c   1.000
_cell.angle_alpha   90.00
_cell.angle_beta   90.00
_cell.angle_gamma   90.00
#
_symmetry.space_group_name_H-M   'P 1'
#
loop_
_entity.id
_entity.type
_entity.pdbx_description
1 polymer ?
#
loop_
_entity_poly.entity_id
_entity_poly.type
_entity_poly.pdbx_seq_one_letter_code
_entity_poly.pdbx_strand_id
1 'polypeptide(L)'
;MEKEKAVKCVPLDLVRNLQALSRRLWDEKNPAAVHVSALIEEFGDEVTSMEKVLGEYESGYAGRLAIAEREHAEKVAVLEAQIRDLKDRVAAGDAERAGLHKKMTELADALRRKEAELADARAAGAESESELNSRYVARMQELYDKLNKKEQEMLSSWEEKSRELELRAQAQEKARVEKARALDAREKIMEDEFALKKAELIKTFERQRAELQAREKALAEREAASRESGRK
;
A
#
# COMPACT_ATOMS: atom_id res chain seq x y z
N MET A 1 59.44 22.81 63.82
CA MET A 1 59.44 21.93 65.01
C MET A 1 60.22 22.66 66.09
N GLU A 2 59.62 23.72 66.63
CA GLU A 2 60.19 24.42 67.78
C GLU A 2 59.99 23.54 69.01
N LYS A 3 61.02 23.41 69.84
CA LYS A 3 60.98 22.60 71.06
C LYS A 3 60.08 23.32 72.06
N GLU A 4 58.85 22.84 72.19
CA GLU A 4 57.96 23.22 73.28
C GLU A 4 58.68 22.95 74.61
N LYS A 5 59.17 24.03 75.26
CA LYS A 5 59.66 23.93 76.62
C LYS A 5 58.46 23.55 77.48
N ALA A 6 58.48 22.36 78.05
CA ALA A 6 57.46 21.90 78.98
C ALA A 6 57.33 22.92 80.11
N VAL A 7 56.24 23.69 80.09
CA VAL A 7 55.87 24.56 81.19
C VAL A 7 55.58 23.65 82.38
N LYS A 8 56.43 23.68 83.41
CA LYS A 8 56.17 22.97 84.66
C LYS A 8 55.08 23.73 85.41
N CYS A 9 53.83 23.45 85.08
CA CYS A 9 52.69 24.01 85.80
C CYS A 9 52.68 23.41 87.22
N VAL A 10 52.76 24.27 88.25
CA VAL A 10 52.47 23.85 89.62
C VAL A 10 50.95 23.70 89.73
N PRO A 11 50.42 22.53 90.12
CA PRO A 11 48.97 22.35 90.26
C PRO A 11 48.37 23.38 91.23
N LEU A 12 47.23 23.95 90.88
CA LEU A 12 46.53 24.94 91.72
C LEU A 12 46.18 24.40 93.11
N ASP A 13 45.89 23.10 93.19
CA ASP A 13 45.66 22.41 94.46
C ASP A 13 46.89 22.48 95.38
N LEU A 14 48.10 22.47 94.82
CA LEU A 14 49.36 22.59 95.56
C LEU A 14 49.53 24.01 96.14
N VAL A 15 49.17 25.04 95.40
CA VAL A 15 49.20 26.44 95.86
C VAL A 15 48.13 26.68 96.94
N ARG A 16 46.91 26.16 96.75
CA ARG A 16 45.84 26.21 97.76
C ARG A 16 46.22 25.47 99.04
N ASN A 17 46.86 24.31 98.91
CA ASN A 17 47.37 23.55 100.04
C ASN A 17 48.51 24.29 100.76
N LEU A 18 49.40 24.97 100.03
CA LEU A 18 50.44 25.84 100.60
C LEU A 18 49.85 27.05 101.34
N GLN A 19 48.80 27.68 100.80
CA GLN A 19 48.08 28.77 101.48
C GLN A 19 47.38 28.28 102.76
N ALA A 20 46.74 27.11 102.72
CA ALA A 20 46.14 26.50 103.91
C ALA A 20 47.20 26.12 104.96
N LEU A 21 48.36 25.61 104.53
CA LEU A 21 49.49 25.30 105.40
C LEU A 21 50.09 26.55 106.03
N SER A 22 50.28 27.62 105.26
CA SER A 22 50.75 28.92 105.76
C SER A 22 49.84 29.45 106.86
N ARG A 23 48.51 29.44 106.66
CA ARG A 23 47.54 29.86 107.68
C ARG A 23 47.64 29.05 108.97
N ARG A 24 47.73 27.71 108.86
CA ARG A 24 47.91 26.82 110.03
C ARG A 24 49.21 27.12 110.78
N LEU A 25 50.33 27.26 110.06
CA LEU A 25 51.63 27.57 110.66
C LEU A 25 51.64 28.96 111.31
N TRP A 26 50.88 29.91 110.77
CA TRP A 26 50.72 31.25 111.35
C TRP A 26 49.94 31.21 112.67
N ASP A 27 48.84 30.46 112.71
CA ASP A 27 48.03 30.24 113.93
C ASP A 27 48.86 29.55 115.03
N GLU A 28 49.76 28.65 114.64
CA GLU A 28 50.70 27.95 115.52
C GLU A 28 51.92 28.80 115.93
N LYS A 29 52.03 30.05 115.45
CA LYS A 29 53.18 30.96 115.67
C LYS A 29 54.53 30.39 115.21
N ASN A 30 54.52 29.56 114.17
CA ASN A 30 55.73 28.96 113.62
C ASN A 30 56.45 29.96 112.69
N PRO A 31 57.76 30.26 112.89
CA PRO A 31 58.49 31.19 112.04
C PRO A 31 58.56 30.77 110.56
N ALA A 32 58.39 29.47 110.26
CA ALA A 32 58.30 28.99 108.88
C ALA A 32 57.10 29.57 108.12
N ALA A 33 56.04 30.01 108.82
CA ALA A 33 54.89 30.66 108.20
C ALA A 33 55.29 31.93 107.43
N VAL A 34 56.27 32.69 107.93
CA VAL A 34 56.78 33.90 107.26
C VAL A 34 57.42 33.55 105.92
N HIS A 35 58.22 32.49 105.88
CA HIS A 35 58.90 32.05 104.66
C HIS A 35 57.93 31.47 103.62
N VAL A 36 56.93 30.69 104.06
CA VAL A 36 55.90 30.15 103.18
C VAL A 36 55.00 31.27 102.65
N SER A 37 54.64 32.25 103.47
CA SER A 37 53.90 33.43 103.02
C SER A 37 54.70 34.27 102.03
N ALA A 38 55.99 34.50 102.26
CA ALA A 38 56.86 35.21 101.32
C ALA A 38 56.94 34.50 99.95
N LEU A 39 57.04 33.17 99.94
CA LEU A 39 56.99 32.39 98.69
C LEU A 39 55.62 32.45 98.00
N ILE A 40 54.52 32.41 98.77
CA ILE A 40 53.18 32.55 98.22
C ILE A 40 52.97 33.96 97.64
N GLU A 41 53.53 34.99 98.27
CA GLU A 41 53.49 36.37 97.77
C GLU A 41 54.36 36.53 96.51
N GLU A 42 55.58 35.99 96.50
CA GLU A 42 56.50 36.05 95.37
C GLU A 42 55.92 35.41 94.09
N PHE A 43 55.26 34.26 94.23
CA PHE A 43 54.70 33.51 93.10
C PHE A 43 53.18 33.70 92.91
N GLY A 44 52.49 34.36 93.84
CA GLY A 44 51.03 34.49 93.83
C GLY A 44 50.51 35.28 92.64
N ASP A 45 51.22 36.35 92.28
CA ASP A 45 50.91 37.17 91.11
C ASP A 45 51.09 36.38 89.80
N GLU A 46 52.14 35.56 89.71
CA GLU A 46 52.40 34.69 88.55
C GLU A 46 51.34 33.59 88.40
N VAL A 47 50.93 32.95 89.49
CA VAL A 47 49.87 31.93 89.49
C VAL A 47 48.54 32.54 89.06
N THR A 48 48.19 33.72 89.60
CA THR A 48 46.95 34.42 89.24
C THR A 48 46.98 34.90 87.78
N SER A 49 48.14 35.34 87.29
CA SER A 49 48.34 35.69 85.89
C SER A 49 48.14 34.47 84.98
N MET A 50 48.70 33.32 85.36
CA MET A 50 48.58 32.07 84.61
C MET A 50 47.15 31.52 84.60
N GLU A 51 46.41 31.61 85.70
CA GLU A 51 44.98 31.27 85.76
C GLU A 51 44.17 32.12 84.78
N LYS A 52 44.45 33.44 84.71
CA LYS A 52 43.79 34.32 83.73
C LYS A 52 44.10 33.91 82.30
N VAL A 53 45.37 33.65 81.98
CA VAL A 53 45.79 33.21 80.64
C VAL A 53 45.15 31.86 80.27
N LEU A 54 45.10 30.91 81.20
CA LEU A 54 44.44 29.61 80.98
C LEU A 54 42.93 29.78 80.78
N GLY A 55 42.26 30.62 81.57
CA GLY A 55 40.83 30.91 81.41
C GLY A 55 40.51 31.61 80.07
N GLU A 56 41.33 32.56 79.65
CA GLU A 56 41.24 33.21 78.32
C GLU A 56 41.47 32.19 77.20
N TYR A 57 42.43 31.29 77.36
CA TYR A 57 42.69 30.22 76.40
C TYR A 57 41.52 29.24 76.34
N GLU A 58 41.08 28.68 77.46
CA GLU A 58 39.95 27.73 77.52
C GLU A 58 38.66 28.35 76.96
N SER A 59 38.35 29.59 77.31
CA SER A 59 37.19 30.30 76.76
C SER A 59 37.36 30.57 75.25
N GLY A 60 38.56 30.91 74.79
CA GLY A 60 38.87 31.03 73.36
C GLY A 60 38.78 29.71 72.59
N TYR A 61 39.20 28.60 73.18
CA TYR A 61 39.04 27.26 72.61
C TYR A 61 37.58 26.82 72.57
N ALA A 62 36.85 26.97 73.67
CA ALA A 62 35.43 26.66 73.73
C ALA A 62 34.62 27.52 72.73
N GLY A 63 34.97 28.80 72.58
CA GLY A 63 34.38 29.68 71.59
C GLY A 63 34.63 29.21 70.15
N ARG A 64 35.87 28.86 69.81
CA ARG A 64 36.22 28.31 68.48
C ARG A 64 35.54 26.97 68.21
N LEU A 65 35.48 26.10 69.21
CA LEU A 65 34.79 24.81 69.10
C LEU A 65 33.30 25.01 68.85
N ALA A 66 32.64 25.89 69.60
CA ALA A 66 31.23 26.21 69.42
C ALA A 66 30.92 26.82 68.05
N ILE A 67 31.81 27.65 67.51
CA ILE A 67 31.68 28.18 66.13
C ILE A 67 31.82 27.04 65.12
N ALA A 68 32.84 26.19 65.26
CA ALA A 68 33.06 25.06 64.35
C ALA A 68 31.90 24.05 64.37
N GLU A 69 31.34 23.75 65.54
CA GLU A 69 30.16 22.90 65.70
C GLU A 69 28.93 23.50 65.02
N ARG A 70 28.70 24.81 65.15
CA ARG A 70 27.62 25.51 64.45
C ARG A 70 27.81 25.47 62.94
N GLU A 71 28.99 25.81 62.44
CA GLU A 71 29.28 25.76 61.00
C GLU A 71 29.10 24.34 60.44
N HIS A 72 29.51 23.32 61.20
CA HIS A 72 29.32 21.93 60.80
C HIS A 72 27.82 21.54 60.79
N ALA A 73 27.07 21.93 61.83
CA ALA A 73 25.63 21.69 61.89
C ALA A 73 24.88 22.38 60.73
N GLU A 74 25.25 23.62 60.40
CA GLU A 74 24.70 24.34 59.25
C GLU A 74 25.01 23.63 57.92
N LYS A 75 26.27 23.20 57.72
CA LYS A 75 26.66 22.43 56.52
C LYS A 75 25.88 21.13 56.40
N VAL A 76 25.70 20.40 57.50
CA VAL A 76 24.89 19.16 57.51
C VAL A 76 23.44 19.47 57.14
N ALA A 77 22.83 20.50 57.73
CA ALA A 77 21.46 20.89 57.43
C ALA A 77 21.27 21.27 55.95
N VAL A 78 22.23 22.00 55.36
CA VAL A 78 22.21 22.35 53.93
C VAL A 78 22.32 21.10 53.05
N LEU A 79 23.25 20.19 53.36
CA LEU A 79 23.42 18.95 52.60
C LEU A 79 22.18 18.05 52.71
N GLU A 80 21.56 17.95 53.89
CA GLU A 80 20.32 17.20 54.07
C GLU A 80 19.14 17.80 53.31
N ALA A 81 19.06 19.13 53.21
CA ALA A 81 18.07 19.81 52.39
C ALA A 81 18.29 19.52 50.89
N GLN A 82 19.54 19.56 50.43
CA GLN A 82 19.90 19.21 49.05
C GLN A 82 19.60 17.74 48.72
N ILE A 83 19.89 16.82 49.64
CA ILE A 83 19.56 15.40 49.47
C ILE A 83 18.05 15.20 49.34
N ARG A 84 17.24 15.91 50.12
CA ARG A 84 15.78 15.87 50.00
C ARG A 84 15.30 16.41 48.66
N ASP A 85 15.77 17.59 48.25
CA ASP A 85 15.42 18.17 46.95
C ASP A 85 15.76 17.23 45.79
N LEU A 86 16.96 16.65 45.80
CA LEU A 86 17.38 15.71 44.76
C LEU A 86 16.53 14.43 44.76
N LYS A 87 16.15 13.90 45.93
CA LYS A 87 15.25 12.75 46.03
C LYS A 87 13.87 13.06 45.45
N ASP A 88 13.32 14.22 45.77
CA ASP A 88 12.01 14.65 45.26
C ASP A 88 12.05 14.83 43.73
N ARG A 89 13.13 15.41 43.20
CA ARG A 89 13.33 15.55 41.75
C ARG A 89 13.50 14.22 41.03
N VAL A 90 14.22 13.26 41.62
CA VAL A 90 14.36 11.91 41.07
C VAL A 90 13.00 11.21 41.05
N ALA A 91 12.25 11.27 42.16
CA ALA A 91 10.92 10.66 42.25
C ALA A 91 9.94 11.28 41.22
N ALA A 92 9.96 12.60 41.05
CA ALA A 92 9.16 13.28 40.02
C ALA A 92 9.56 12.82 38.61
N GLY A 93 10.86 12.77 38.31
CA GLY A 93 11.36 12.31 37.00
C GLY A 93 11.07 10.84 36.71
N ASP A 94 11.01 9.98 37.73
CA ASP A 94 10.62 8.57 37.59
C ASP A 94 9.10 8.44 37.34
N ALA A 95 8.28 9.25 38.01
CA ALA A 95 6.84 9.30 37.76
C ALA A 95 6.52 9.79 36.34
N GLU A 96 7.21 10.83 35.85
CA GLU A 96 7.09 11.31 34.48
C GLU A 96 7.50 10.23 33.47
N ARG A 97 8.64 9.56 33.69
CA ARG A 97 9.10 8.45 32.84
C ARG A 97 8.09 7.31 32.79
N ALA A 98 7.51 6.93 33.92
CA ALA A 98 6.47 5.92 33.97
C ALA A 98 5.20 6.35 33.20
N GLY A 99 4.82 7.62 33.30
CA GLY A 99 3.69 8.19 32.54
C GLY A 99 3.94 8.19 31.04
N LEU A 100 5.14 8.61 30.60
CA LEU A 100 5.54 8.57 29.20
C LEU A 100 5.59 7.14 28.65
N HIS A 101 6.08 6.18 29.44
CA HIS A 101 6.13 4.79 29.04
C HIS A 101 4.72 4.22 28.79
N LYS A 102 3.75 4.51 29.68
CA LYS A 102 2.34 4.12 29.49
C LYS A 102 1.75 4.72 28.21
N LYS A 103 1.97 6.01 27.96
CA LYS A 103 1.53 6.66 26.71
C LYS A 103 2.16 6.00 25.48
N MET A 104 3.44 5.64 25.57
CA MET A 104 4.14 4.96 24.48
C MET A 104 3.52 3.59 24.17
N THR A 105 3.18 2.81 25.20
CA THR A 105 2.53 1.50 24.99
C THR A 105 1.12 1.65 24.44
N GLU A 106 0.34 2.61 24.95
CA GLU A 106 -1.00 2.91 24.42
C GLU A 106 -0.96 3.32 22.94
N LEU A 107 -0.01 4.20 22.57
CA LEU A 107 0.18 4.62 21.19
C LEU A 107 0.65 3.46 20.30
N ALA A 108 1.53 2.59 20.80
CA ALA A 108 1.97 1.41 20.06
C ALA A 108 0.81 0.43 19.78
N ASP A 109 -0.06 0.21 20.76
CA ASP A 109 -1.24 -0.64 20.59
C ASP A 109 -2.28 -0.01 19.65
N ALA A 110 -2.48 1.31 19.74
CA ALA A 110 -3.34 2.03 18.81
C ALA A 110 -2.81 1.96 17.37
N LEU A 111 -1.50 2.11 17.19
CA LEU A 111 -0.84 1.99 15.90
C LEU A 111 -1.05 0.58 15.31
N ARG A 112 -0.79 -0.47 16.09
CA ARG A 112 -1.01 -1.87 15.65
C ARG A 112 -2.45 -2.14 15.22
N ARG A 113 -3.43 -1.60 15.95
CA ARG A 113 -4.86 -1.71 15.56
C ARG A 113 -5.13 -1.02 14.24
N LYS A 114 -4.60 0.19 14.03
CA LYS A 114 -4.77 0.93 12.78
C LYS A 114 -4.07 0.25 11.60
N GLU A 115 -2.90 -0.34 11.81
CA GLU A 115 -2.21 -1.13 10.80
C GLU A 115 -3.03 -2.36 10.39
N ALA A 116 -3.66 -3.06 11.34
CA ALA A 116 -4.55 -4.18 11.07
C ALA A 116 -5.81 -3.75 10.29
N GLU A 117 -6.49 -2.69 10.74
CA GLU A 117 -7.65 -2.13 10.03
C GLU A 117 -7.31 -1.73 8.58
N LEU A 118 -6.11 -1.17 8.37
CA LEU A 118 -5.65 -0.77 7.05
C LEU A 118 -5.33 -1.98 6.17
N ALA A 119 -4.76 -3.05 6.74
CA ALA A 119 -4.53 -4.31 6.04
C ALA A 119 -5.85 -4.96 5.59
N ASP A 120 -6.84 -5.02 6.49
CA ASP A 120 -8.17 -5.55 6.20
C ASP A 120 -8.88 -4.74 5.11
N ALA A 121 -8.82 -3.40 5.19
CA ALA A 121 -9.39 -2.52 4.17
C ALA A 121 -8.73 -2.70 2.79
N ARG A 122 -7.41 -2.92 2.75
CA ARG A 122 -6.69 -3.22 1.50
C ARG A 122 -7.10 -4.57 0.91
N ALA A 123 -7.25 -5.59 1.75
CA ALA A 123 -7.70 -6.91 1.31
C ALA A 123 -9.12 -6.84 0.73
N ALA A 124 -10.06 -6.20 1.44
CA ALA A 124 -11.43 -6.00 0.96
C ALA A 124 -11.48 -5.18 -0.34
N GLY A 125 -10.61 -4.17 -0.48
CA GLY A 125 -10.45 -3.40 -1.72
C GLY A 125 -10.01 -4.28 -2.90
N ALA A 126 -8.98 -5.10 -2.70
CA ALA A 126 -8.46 -6.01 -3.71
C ALA A 126 -9.50 -7.07 -4.13
N GLU A 127 -10.26 -7.61 -3.17
CA GLU A 127 -11.36 -8.56 -3.45
C GLU A 127 -12.47 -7.89 -4.28
N SER A 128 -12.90 -6.69 -3.89
CA SER A 128 -13.90 -5.91 -4.64
C SER A 128 -13.46 -5.59 -6.07
N GLU A 129 -12.21 -5.18 -6.26
CA GLU A 129 -11.62 -4.94 -7.58
C GLU A 129 -11.57 -6.21 -8.43
N SER A 130 -11.17 -7.34 -7.82
CA SER A 130 -11.16 -8.65 -8.48
C SER A 130 -12.56 -9.08 -8.92
N GLU A 131 -13.57 -8.94 -8.05
CA GLU A 131 -14.96 -9.24 -8.38
C GLU A 131 -15.48 -8.36 -9.52
N LEU A 132 -15.21 -7.05 -9.47
CA LEU A 132 -15.63 -6.12 -10.50
C LEU A 132 -15.00 -6.47 -11.85
N ASN A 133 -13.70 -6.75 -11.86
CA ASN A 133 -12.98 -7.17 -13.06
C ASN A 133 -13.53 -8.49 -13.61
N SER A 134 -13.80 -9.47 -12.76
CA SER A 134 -14.42 -10.74 -13.16
C SER A 134 -15.80 -10.52 -13.80
N ARG A 135 -16.64 -9.65 -13.22
CA ARG A 135 -17.96 -9.30 -13.80
C ARG A 135 -17.83 -8.59 -15.13
N TYR A 136 -16.86 -7.67 -15.26
CA TYR A 136 -16.60 -6.96 -16.50
C TYR A 136 -16.16 -7.92 -17.61
N VAL A 137 -15.20 -8.80 -17.33
CA VAL A 137 -14.72 -9.81 -18.30
C VAL A 137 -15.84 -10.76 -18.70
N ALA A 138 -16.63 -11.26 -17.74
CA ALA A 138 -17.79 -12.11 -18.03
C ALA A 138 -18.79 -11.40 -18.94
N ARG A 139 -19.08 -10.12 -18.68
CA ARG A 139 -20.00 -9.34 -19.49
C ARG A 139 -19.47 -9.08 -20.90
N MET A 140 -18.18 -8.83 -21.04
CA MET A 140 -17.54 -8.68 -22.35
C MET A 140 -17.60 -9.98 -23.14
N GLN A 141 -17.32 -11.12 -22.49
CA GLN A 141 -17.44 -12.44 -23.13
C GLN A 141 -18.87 -12.70 -23.62
N GLU A 142 -19.89 -12.42 -22.78
CA GLU A 142 -21.30 -12.55 -23.19
C GLU A 142 -21.65 -11.69 -24.42
N LEU A 143 -21.07 -10.50 -24.54
CA LEU A 143 -21.30 -9.63 -25.70
C LEU A 143 -20.64 -10.20 -26.96
N TYR A 144 -19.41 -10.71 -26.86
CA TYR A 144 -18.74 -11.38 -27.97
C TYR A 144 -19.49 -12.64 -28.41
N ASP A 145 -19.94 -13.47 -27.47
CA ASP A 145 -20.71 -14.68 -27.79
C ASP A 145 -22.03 -14.34 -28.49
N LYS A 146 -22.73 -13.28 -28.04
CA LYS A 146 -23.96 -12.80 -28.68
C LYS A 146 -23.70 -12.23 -30.08
N LEU A 147 -22.62 -11.48 -30.26
CA LEU A 147 -22.23 -10.94 -31.56
C LEU A 147 -21.90 -12.07 -32.54
N ASN A 148 -21.03 -13.00 -32.13
CA ASN A 148 -20.65 -14.16 -32.93
C ASN A 148 -21.86 -15.02 -33.30
N LYS A 149 -22.79 -15.25 -32.36
CA LYS A 149 -24.04 -15.97 -32.66
C LYS A 149 -24.87 -15.25 -33.75
N LYS A 150 -25.01 -13.93 -33.66
CA LYS A 150 -25.73 -13.14 -34.68
C LYS A 150 -25.01 -13.16 -36.03
N GLU A 151 -23.68 -13.09 -36.04
CA GLU A 151 -22.90 -13.19 -37.27
C GLU A 151 -23.10 -14.56 -37.94
N GLN A 152 -23.07 -15.64 -37.15
CA GLN A 152 -23.37 -16.99 -37.64
C GLN A 152 -24.80 -17.13 -38.18
N GLU A 153 -25.80 -16.57 -37.48
CA GLU A 153 -27.20 -16.55 -37.93
C GLU A 153 -27.39 -15.76 -39.25
N MET A 154 -26.67 -14.63 -39.39
CA MET A 154 -26.69 -13.85 -40.63
C MET A 154 -26.02 -14.60 -41.79
N LEU A 155 -24.87 -15.23 -41.53
CA LEU A 155 -24.16 -16.05 -42.52
C LEU A 155 -25.03 -17.23 -42.97
N SER A 156 -25.65 -17.97 -42.04
CA SER A 156 -26.53 -19.09 -42.39
C SER A 156 -27.74 -18.63 -43.19
N SER A 157 -28.38 -17.52 -42.80
CA SER A 157 -29.50 -16.96 -43.56
C SER A 157 -29.09 -16.51 -44.96
N TRP A 158 -27.88 -15.96 -45.11
CA TRP A 158 -27.34 -15.56 -46.40
C TRP A 158 -27.02 -16.79 -47.28
N GLU A 159 -26.41 -17.83 -46.71
CA GLU A 159 -26.15 -19.10 -47.41
C GLU A 159 -27.45 -19.76 -47.89
N GLU A 160 -28.50 -19.80 -47.05
CA GLU A 160 -29.81 -20.32 -47.40
C GLU A 160 -30.43 -19.54 -48.57
N LYS A 161 -30.45 -18.20 -48.49
CA LYS A 161 -30.95 -17.35 -49.58
C LYS A 161 -30.15 -17.52 -50.86
N SER A 162 -28.83 -17.63 -50.76
CA SER A 162 -27.96 -17.85 -51.93
C SER A 162 -28.28 -19.18 -52.59
N ARG A 163 -28.42 -20.26 -51.80
CA ARG A 163 -28.84 -21.57 -52.31
C ARG A 163 -30.22 -21.53 -52.96
N GLU A 164 -31.19 -20.85 -52.35
CA GLU A 164 -32.51 -20.67 -52.95
C GLU A 164 -32.46 -19.94 -54.30
N LEU A 165 -31.66 -18.88 -54.39
CA LEU A 165 -31.46 -18.13 -55.64
C LEU A 165 -30.77 -18.97 -56.71
N GLU A 166 -29.75 -19.76 -56.34
CA GLU A 166 -29.08 -20.71 -57.25
C GLU A 166 -30.06 -21.77 -57.78
N LEU A 167 -30.89 -22.35 -56.90
CA LEU A 167 -31.92 -23.32 -57.32
C LEU A 167 -32.95 -22.69 -58.25
N ARG A 168 -33.40 -21.46 -57.96
CA ARG A 168 -34.31 -20.71 -58.85
C ARG A 168 -33.66 -20.42 -60.20
N ALA A 169 -32.40 -20.01 -60.23
CA ALA A 169 -31.65 -19.76 -61.45
C ALA A 169 -31.51 -21.04 -62.29
N GLN A 170 -31.14 -22.17 -61.66
CA GLN A 170 -31.07 -23.47 -62.34
C GLN A 170 -32.42 -23.92 -62.90
N ALA A 171 -33.52 -23.70 -62.17
CA ALA A 171 -34.86 -24.02 -62.65
C ALA A 171 -35.27 -23.17 -63.85
N GLN A 172 -34.98 -21.86 -63.81
CA GLN A 172 -35.22 -20.95 -64.94
C GLN A 172 -34.38 -21.33 -66.16
N GLU A 173 -33.12 -21.72 -65.97
CA GLU A 173 -32.24 -22.15 -67.05
C GLU A 173 -32.74 -23.45 -67.69
N LYS A 174 -33.13 -24.45 -66.88
CA LYS A 174 -33.77 -25.68 -67.39
C LYS A 174 -35.02 -25.37 -68.21
N ALA A 175 -35.90 -24.50 -67.69
CA ALA A 175 -37.13 -24.10 -68.40
C ALA A 175 -36.84 -23.37 -69.73
N ARG A 176 -35.77 -22.57 -69.80
CA ARG A 176 -35.33 -21.93 -71.05
C ARG A 176 -34.81 -22.96 -72.05
N VAL A 177 -33.97 -23.90 -71.61
CA VAL A 177 -33.44 -24.97 -72.47
C VAL A 177 -34.57 -25.87 -72.99
N GLU A 178 -35.54 -26.22 -72.15
CA GLU A 178 -36.72 -26.99 -72.58
C GLU A 178 -37.58 -26.23 -73.60
N LYS A 179 -37.82 -24.94 -73.39
CA LYS A 179 -38.52 -24.09 -74.37
C LYS A 179 -37.77 -23.97 -75.67
N ALA A 180 -36.44 -23.81 -75.63
CA ALA A 180 -35.60 -23.79 -76.82
C ALA A 180 -35.73 -25.10 -77.61
N ARG A 181 -35.59 -26.25 -76.94
CA ARG A 181 -35.80 -27.57 -77.57
C ARG A 181 -37.20 -27.75 -78.15
N ALA A 182 -38.24 -27.24 -77.49
CA ALA A 182 -39.61 -27.30 -77.99
C ALA A 182 -39.81 -26.42 -79.22
N LEU A 183 -39.18 -25.24 -79.27
CA LEU A 183 -39.18 -24.38 -80.45
C LEU A 183 -38.40 -25.00 -81.60
N ASP A 184 -37.21 -25.56 -81.36
CA ASP A 184 -36.41 -26.26 -82.36
C ASP A 184 -37.19 -27.46 -82.95
N ALA A 185 -37.87 -28.24 -82.10
CA ALA A 185 -38.71 -29.35 -82.55
C ALA A 185 -39.89 -28.88 -83.40
N ARG A 186 -40.52 -27.74 -83.03
CA ARG A 186 -41.61 -27.14 -83.80
C ARG A 186 -41.12 -26.57 -85.13
N GLU A 187 -39.98 -25.91 -85.13
CA GLU A 187 -39.31 -25.41 -86.35
C GLU A 187 -39.06 -26.56 -87.31
N LYS A 188 -38.46 -27.66 -86.83
CA LYS A 188 -38.23 -28.86 -87.62
C LYS A 188 -39.52 -29.46 -88.19
N ILE A 189 -40.60 -29.56 -87.40
CA ILE A 189 -41.91 -30.04 -87.89
C ILE A 189 -42.42 -29.13 -89.02
N MET A 190 -42.31 -27.81 -88.86
CA MET A 190 -42.74 -26.85 -89.88
C MET A 190 -41.86 -26.92 -91.15
N GLU A 191 -40.55 -27.14 -91.00
CA GLU A 191 -39.64 -27.37 -92.12
C GLU A 191 -39.99 -28.66 -92.87
N ASP A 192 -40.26 -29.76 -92.15
CA ASP A 192 -40.67 -31.04 -92.71
C ASP A 192 -42.03 -30.92 -93.42
N GLU A 193 -43.02 -30.24 -92.82
CA GLU A 193 -44.32 -29.95 -93.43
C GLU A 193 -44.19 -29.09 -94.70
N PHE A 194 -43.33 -28.07 -94.66
CA PHE A 194 -43.05 -27.22 -95.82
C PHE A 194 -42.37 -28.01 -96.94
N ALA A 195 -41.40 -28.87 -96.60
CA ALA A 195 -40.73 -29.75 -97.55
C ALA A 195 -41.72 -30.75 -98.19
N LEU A 196 -42.64 -31.32 -97.40
CA LEU A 196 -43.72 -32.19 -97.89
C LEU A 196 -44.64 -31.46 -98.86
N LYS A 197 -45.17 -30.28 -98.48
CA LYS A 197 -46.02 -29.46 -99.35
C LYS A 197 -45.31 -29.04 -100.63
N LYS A 198 -44.02 -28.68 -100.54
CA LYS A 198 -43.19 -28.37 -101.71
C LYS A 198 -43.05 -29.59 -102.62
N ALA A 199 -42.82 -30.78 -102.06
CA ALA A 199 -42.74 -32.02 -102.83
C ALA A 199 -44.09 -32.38 -103.49
N GLU A 200 -45.22 -32.18 -102.79
CA GLU A 200 -46.56 -32.33 -103.36
C GLU A 200 -46.80 -31.34 -104.50
N LEU A 201 -46.42 -30.08 -104.33
CA LEU A 201 -46.56 -29.05 -105.36
C LEU A 201 -45.71 -29.38 -106.60
N ILE A 202 -44.48 -29.84 -106.42
CA ILE A 202 -43.63 -30.31 -107.52
C ILE A 202 -44.32 -31.46 -108.25
N LYS A 203 -44.85 -32.46 -107.52
CA LYS A 203 -45.60 -33.58 -108.12
C LYS A 203 -46.84 -33.13 -108.89
N THR A 204 -47.61 -32.16 -108.38
CA THR A 204 -48.77 -31.64 -109.10
C THR A 204 -48.37 -30.85 -110.33
N PHE A 205 -47.31 -30.04 -110.26
CA PHE A 205 -46.73 -29.36 -111.42
C PHE A 205 -46.21 -30.34 -112.47
N GLU A 206 -45.51 -31.41 -112.06
CA GLU A 206 -45.04 -32.47 -112.95
C GLU A 206 -46.20 -33.21 -113.61
N ARG A 207 -47.26 -33.52 -112.85
CA ARG A 207 -48.49 -34.11 -113.40
C ARG A 207 -49.16 -33.18 -114.40
N GLN A 208 -49.34 -31.91 -114.08
CA GLN A 208 -49.91 -30.91 -115.00
C GLN A 208 -49.04 -30.74 -116.25
N ARG A 209 -47.71 -30.72 -116.10
CA ARG A 209 -46.77 -30.66 -117.21
C ARG A 209 -46.90 -31.90 -118.10
N ALA A 210 -47.02 -33.09 -117.51
CA ALA A 210 -47.25 -34.33 -118.26
C ALA A 210 -48.60 -34.31 -118.99
N GLU A 211 -49.67 -33.84 -118.34
CA GLU A 211 -51.00 -33.67 -118.95
C GLU A 211 -50.99 -32.64 -120.10
N LEU A 212 -50.29 -31.51 -119.95
CA LEU A 212 -50.10 -30.51 -121.00
C LEU A 212 -49.29 -31.06 -122.16
N GLN A 213 -48.16 -31.72 -121.89
CA GLN A 213 -47.37 -32.37 -122.93
C GLN A 213 -48.17 -33.45 -123.67
N ALA A 214 -49.03 -34.20 -122.98
CA ALA A 214 -49.92 -35.17 -123.62
C ALA A 214 -50.96 -34.49 -124.51
N ARG A 215 -51.54 -33.36 -124.07
CA ARG A 215 -52.45 -32.55 -124.89
C ARG A 215 -51.76 -31.91 -126.09
N GLU A 216 -50.55 -31.38 -125.91
CA GLU A 216 -49.72 -30.83 -126.99
C GLU A 216 -49.38 -31.90 -128.01
N LYS A 217 -49.00 -33.12 -127.58
CA LYS A 217 -48.81 -34.26 -128.48
C LYS A 217 -50.09 -34.62 -129.22
N ALA A 218 -51.23 -34.73 -128.53
CA ALA A 218 -52.51 -35.04 -129.17
C ALA A 218 -52.97 -33.94 -130.15
N LEU A 219 -52.67 -32.67 -129.86
CA LEU A 219 -52.92 -31.54 -130.77
C LEU A 219 -51.96 -31.56 -131.96
N ALA A 220 -50.67 -31.80 -131.75
CA ALA A 220 -49.69 -31.94 -132.82
C ALA A 220 -50.02 -33.13 -133.74
N GLU A 221 -50.50 -34.25 -133.19
CA GLU A 221 -51.02 -35.40 -133.94
C GLU A 221 -52.29 -35.02 -134.74
N ARG A 222 -53.20 -34.23 -134.16
CA ARG A 222 -54.37 -33.67 -134.87
C ARG A 222 -53.98 -32.69 -135.98
N GLU A 223 -53.00 -31.84 -135.75
CA GLU A 223 -52.49 -30.89 -136.74
C GLU A 223 -51.70 -31.59 -137.85
N ALA A 224 -50.96 -32.66 -137.53
CA ALA A 224 -50.35 -33.54 -138.51
C ALA A 224 -51.42 -34.23 -139.37
N ALA A 225 -52.48 -34.75 -138.75
CA ALA A 225 -53.60 -35.36 -139.44
C ALA A 225 -54.40 -34.37 -140.31
N SER A 226 -54.54 -33.09 -139.89
CA SER A 226 -55.21 -32.06 -140.70
C SER A 226 -54.32 -31.52 -141.82
N ARG A 227 -52.99 -31.55 -141.67
CA ARG A 227 -52.02 -31.25 -142.75
C ARG A 227 -51.96 -32.36 -143.80
N GLU A 228 -52.20 -33.61 -143.43
CA GLU A 228 -52.36 -34.72 -144.37
C GLU A 228 -53.70 -34.69 -145.12
N SER A 229 -54.77 -34.15 -144.51
CA SER A 229 -56.07 -33.97 -145.20
C SER A 229 -56.15 -32.73 -146.09
N GLY A 230 -55.11 -31.88 -146.10
CA GLY A 230 -55.01 -30.68 -146.95
C GLY A 230 -54.12 -30.83 -148.20
N ARG A 231 -53.72 -32.06 -148.55
CA ARG A 231 -52.81 -32.36 -149.68
C ARG A 231 -53.41 -33.25 -150.77
N LYS A 232 -54.73 -33.28 -150.90
CA LYS A 232 -55.43 -33.84 -152.07
C LYS A 232 -56.49 -32.88 -152.57
#